data_AF-A0AAX3CKI7-F1
#
_entry.id   AF-A0AAX3CKI7-F1
#
_cell.length_a   1.000
_cell.length_b   1.000
_cell.length_c   1.000
_cell.angle_alpha   90.00
_cell.angle_beta   90.00
_cell.angle_gamma   90.00
#
_symmetry.space_group_name_H-M   'P 1'
#
loop_
_entity.id
_entity.type
_entity.pdbx_description
1 polymer ?
#
loop_
_entity_poly.entity_id
_entity_poly.type
_entity_poly.pdbx_seq_one_letter_code
_entity_poly.pdbx_strand_id
1 'polypeptide(L)'
;MIRMEFNIYEDGTYYFLYIDEDVRIETNGFDGLQIETRDSKVRDLGDPYQYLTIRERKDEYFNESLRNQYLDTVIEAVEKLCALLGN
;
A
#
# COMPACT_ATOMS: atom_id res chain seq x y z
N MET A 1 -1.65 -15.52 -6.88
CA MET A 1 -2.62 -14.82 -7.79
C MET A 1 -2.85 -13.42 -7.24
N ILE A 2 -2.72 -12.37 -8.04
CA ILE A 2 -2.98 -10.99 -7.60
C ILE A 2 -4.45 -10.64 -7.85
N ARG A 3 -5.16 -10.13 -6.84
CA ARG A 3 -6.50 -9.55 -6.95
C ARG A 3 -6.43 -8.07 -6.60
N MET A 4 -7.13 -7.24 -7.38
CA MET A 4 -7.19 -5.80 -7.15
C MET A 4 -8.62 -5.30 -7.28
N GLU A 5 -8.99 -4.36 -6.42
CA GLU A 5 -10.24 -3.60 -6.53
C GLU A 5 -9.97 -2.13 -6.31
N PHE A 6 -10.71 -1.29 -7.03
CA PHE A 6 -10.60 0.15 -6.92
C PHE A 6 -11.96 0.77 -7.21
N ASN A 7 -12.40 1.68 -6.34
CA ASN A 7 -13.63 2.45 -6.51
C ASN A 7 -13.39 3.88 -6.06
N ILE A 8 -13.95 4.84 -6.80
CA ILE A 8 -14.01 6.24 -6.40
C ILE A 8 -15.48 6.56 -6.08
N TYR A 9 -15.72 7.21 -4.96
CA TYR A 9 -17.05 7.61 -4.51
C TYR A 9 -17.35 9.06 -4.89
N GLU A 10 -18.64 9.43 -4.83
CA GLU A 10 -19.11 10.77 -5.24
C GLU A 10 -18.50 11.92 -4.40
N ASP A 11 -18.10 11.64 -3.16
CA ASP A 11 -17.45 12.60 -2.25
C ASP A 11 -15.94 12.76 -2.49
N GLY A 12 -15.39 12.06 -3.50
CA GLY A 12 -13.97 12.08 -3.84
C GLY A 12 -13.12 11.14 -3.00
N THR A 13 -13.69 10.42 -2.03
CA THR A 13 -13.00 9.33 -1.35
C THR A 13 -12.83 8.13 -2.29
N TYR A 14 -11.90 7.25 -1.99
CA TYR A 14 -11.68 6.03 -2.76
C TYR A 14 -11.48 4.83 -1.86
N TYR A 15 -11.85 3.65 -2.38
CA TYR A 15 -11.47 2.36 -1.83
C TYR A 15 -10.46 1.72 -2.76
N PHE A 16 -9.38 1.20 -2.19
CA PHE A 16 -8.35 0.45 -2.89
C PHE A 16 -8.08 -0.85 -2.14
N LEU A 17 -7.97 -1.94 -2.89
CA LEU A 17 -7.61 -3.27 -2.40
C LEU A 17 -6.58 -3.88 -3.34
N TYR A 18 -5.51 -4.40 -2.76
CA TYR A 18 -4.46 -5.15 -3.43
C TYR A 18 -4.16 -6.41 -2.62
N ILE A 19 -4.39 -7.58 -3.20
CA ILE A 19 -4.16 -8.86 -2.55
C ILE A 19 -3.16 -9.65 -3.38
N ASP A 20 -2.12 -10.16 -2.73
CA ASP A 20 -1.26 -11.21 -3.26
C ASP A 20 -1.39 -12.51 -2.44
N GLU A 21 -0.39 -13.40 -2.49
CA GLU A 21 -0.44 -14.70 -1.79
C GLU A 21 -0.18 -14.59 -0.28
N ASP A 22 0.50 -13.53 0.16
CA ASP A 22 0.99 -13.37 1.53
C ASP A 22 0.34 -12.20 2.27
N VAL A 23 -0.11 -11.18 1.53
CA VAL A 23 -0.64 -9.94 2.10
C VAL A 23 -1.88 -9.41 1.39
N ARG A 24 -2.66 -8.65 2.16
CA ARG A 24 -3.77 -7.81 1.72
C ARG A 24 -3.46 -6.37 2.11
N ILE A 25 -3.37 -5.49 1.13
CA ILE A 25 -3.16 -4.05 1.30
C ILE A 25 -4.46 -3.35 0.91
N GLU A 26 -4.96 -2.47 1.76
CA GLU A 26 -6.18 -1.73 1.48
C GLU A 26 -6.21 -0.36 2.13
N THR A 27 -7.16 0.48 1.73
CA THR A 27 -7.45 1.74 2.43
C THR A 27 -7.80 1.49 3.89
N ASN A 28 -7.17 2.23 4.81
CA ASN A 28 -7.36 2.07 6.26
C ASN A 28 -8.65 2.70 6.82
N GLY A 29 -9.57 3.14 5.94
CA GLY A 29 -10.81 3.84 6.32
C GLY A 29 -10.65 5.36 6.57
N PHE A 30 -9.44 5.89 6.41
CA PHE A 30 -9.13 7.32 6.43
C PHE A 30 -8.39 7.68 5.12
N ASP A 31 -7.21 8.31 5.22
CA ASP A 31 -6.42 8.80 4.08
C ASP A 31 -5.20 7.92 3.76
N GLY A 32 -5.08 6.74 4.39
CA GLY A 32 -3.88 5.89 4.33
C GLY A 32 -4.13 4.47 3.87
N LEU A 33 -3.07 3.66 3.88
CA LEU A 33 -3.16 2.22 3.64
C LEU A 33 -2.90 1.43 4.92
N GLN A 34 -3.43 0.22 4.97
CA GLN A 34 -3.04 -0.81 5.92
C GLN A 34 -2.60 -2.06 5.18
N ILE A 35 -1.77 -2.87 5.83
CA ILE A 35 -1.40 -4.20 5.37
C ILE A 35 -1.83 -5.24 6.40
N GLU A 36 -2.48 -6.28 5.91
CA GLU A 36 -2.84 -7.48 6.64
C GLU A 36 -2.03 -8.65 6.09
N THR A 37 -1.30 -9.34 6.95
CA THR A 37 -0.52 -10.53 6.59
C THR A 37 -1.35 -11.80 6.78
N ARG A 38 -0.91 -12.90 6.18
CA ARG A 38 -1.58 -14.21 6.31
C ARG A 38 -1.75 -14.71 7.75
N ASP A 39 -0.88 -14.31 8.68
CA ASP A 39 -1.04 -14.59 10.12
C ASP A 39 -1.97 -13.58 10.84
N SER A 40 -2.80 -12.86 10.07
CA SER A 40 -3.80 -11.90 10.52
C SER A 40 -3.22 -10.73 11.32
N LYS A 41 -1.94 -10.39 11.12
CA LYS A 41 -1.37 -9.16 11.67
C LYS A 41 -1.72 -8.00 10.75
N VAL A 42 -2.36 -6.99 11.33
CA VAL A 42 -2.69 -5.74 10.64
C VAL A 42 -1.71 -4.66 11.08
N ARG A 43 -1.16 -3.91 10.13
CA ARG A 43 -0.32 -2.75 10.39
C ARG A 43 -0.76 -1.59 9.50
N ASP A 44 -0.88 -0.42 10.10
CA ASP A 44 -1.07 0.83 9.38
C ASP A 44 0.23 1.24 8.66
N LEU A 45 0.12 1.57 7.37
CA LEU A 45 1.21 2.03 6.52
C LEU A 45 1.24 3.56 6.40
N GLY A 46 0.17 4.26 6.80
CA GLY A 46 0.05 5.70 6.70
C GLY A 46 -0.11 6.18 5.25
N ASP A 47 0.52 7.31 4.95
CA ASP A 47 0.44 7.98 3.65
C ASP A 47 1.06 7.10 2.54
N PRO A 48 0.30 6.72 1.48
CA PRO A 48 0.81 5.94 0.36
C PRO A 48 2.00 6.62 -0.34
N TYR A 49 1.98 7.95 -0.48
CA TYR A 49 2.95 8.67 -1.31
C TYR A 49 4.39 8.58 -0.77
N GLN A 50 4.57 8.30 0.52
CA GLN A 50 5.90 8.07 1.10
C GLN A 50 6.63 6.89 0.43
N TYR A 51 5.90 5.88 -0.03
CA TYR A 51 6.45 4.67 -0.63
C TYR A 51 6.86 4.83 -2.10
N LEU A 52 6.39 5.86 -2.80
CA LEU A 52 6.80 6.14 -4.19
C LEU A 52 8.27 6.59 -4.27
N THR A 53 8.71 7.38 -3.30
CA THR A 53 10.06 7.98 -3.29
C THR A 53 11.03 7.22 -2.39
N ILE A 54 10.55 6.23 -1.64
CA ILE A 54 11.37 5.52 -0.65
C ILE A 54 12.57 4.81 -1.29
N ARG A 55 12.42 4.28 -2.52
CA ARG A 55 13.52 3.64 -3.28
C ARG A 55 14.68 4.60 -3.59
N GLU A 56 14.39 5.89 -3.72
CA GLU A 56 15.41 6.92 -3.98
C GLU A 56 16.19 7.27 -2.71
N ARG A 57 15.56 7.07 -1.54
CA ARG A 57 16.10 7.36 -0.20
C ARG A 57 16.64 6.07 0.44
N LYS A 58 17.83 5.65 0.01
CA LYS A 58 18.45 4.34 0.40
C LYS A 58 18.40 4.02 1.89
N ASP A 59 18.68 5.00 2.75
CA ASP A 59 18.69 4.80 4.21
C ASP A 59 17.29 4.50 4.75
N GLU A 60 16.27 5.17 4.22
CA GLU A 60 14.87 4.95 4.59
C GLU A 60 14.33 3.66 4.02
N TYR A 61 14.66 3.35 2.76
CA TYR A 61 14.35 2.04 2.18
C TYR A 61 14.90 0.91 3.06
N PHE A 62 16.18 1.02 3.45
CA PHE A 62 16.80 0.02 4.31
C PHE A 62 16.09 -0.07 5.67
N ASN A 63 15.89 1.06 6.36
CA ASN A 63 15.23 1.08 7.66
C ASN A 63 13.80 0.53 7.61
N GLU A 64 13.05 0.83 6.55
CA GLU A 64 11.70 0.35 6.36
C GLU A 64 11.67 -1.14 6.01
N SER A 65 12.62 -1.63 5.20
CA SER A 65 12.74 -3.06 4.89
C SER A 65 13.01 -3.92 6.13
N LEU A 66 13.66 -3.36 7.17
CA LEU A 66 13.87 -4.04 8.45
C LEU A 66 12.56 -4.19 9.26
N ARG A 67 11.57 -3.34 9.00
CA ARG A 67 10.26 -3.33 9.70
C ARG A 67 9.17 -3.99 8.88
N ASN A 68 9.27 -3.90 7.56
CA ASN A 68 8.30 -4.35 6.60
C ASN A 68 8.95 -5.30 5.59
N GLN A 69 8.85 -6.60 5.86
CA GLN A 69 9.32 -7.64 4.93
C GLN A 69 8.59 -7.64 3.58
N TYR A 70 7.44 -6.96 3.48
CA TYR A 70 6.63 -6.83 2.26
C TYR A 70 6.76 -5.45 1.62
N LEU A 71 7.85 -4.72 1.90
CA LEU A 71 8.03 -3.35 1.41
C LEU A 71 7.91 -3.24 -0.11
N ASP A 72 8.52 -4.16 -0.87
CA ASP A 72 8.42 -4.15 -2.33
C ASP A 72 6.98 -4.37 -2.83
N THR A 73 6.21 -5.25 -2.18
CA THR A 73 4.77 -5.42 -2.48
C THR A 73 3.98 -4.15 -2.16
N VAL A 74 4.31 -3.47 -1.05
CA VAL A 74 3.69 -2.18 -0.71
C VAL A 74 3.99 -1.13 -1.77
N ILE A 75 5.24 -1.02 -2.21
CA ILE A 75 5.65 -0.08 -3.26
C ILE A 75 4.89 -0.39 -4.56
N GLU A 76 4.81 -1.66 -4.97
CA GLU A 76 4.05 -2.06 -6.17
C GLU A 76 2.55 -1.72 -6.05
N ALA A 77 1.94 -1.96 -4.89
CA ALA A 77 0.54 -1.63 -4.64
C ALA A 77 0.29 -0.12 -4.73
N VAL A 78 1.20 0.68 -4.16
CA VAL A 78 1.14 2.15 -4.18
C VAL A 78 1.34 2.69 -5.60
N GLU A 79 2.30 2.17 -6.36
CA GLU A 79 2.52 2.55 -7.77
C GLU A 79 1.24 2.33 -8.60
N LYS A 80 0.55 1.21 -8.39
CA LYS A 80 -0.73 0.92 -9.07
C LYS A 80 -1.85 1.84 -8.59
N LEU A 81 -1.94 2.12 -7.29
CA LEU A 81 -2.89 3.09 -6.74
C LEU A 81 -2.71 4.47 -7.39
N CYS A 82 -1.48 4.98 -7.46
CA CYS A 82 -1.21 6.29 -8.07
C CYS A 82 -1.59 6.33 -9.54
N ALA A 83 -1.26 5.28 -10.30
CA ALA A 83 -1.69 5.15 -11.68
C ALA A 83 -3.22 5.18 -11.85
N LEU A 84 -3.98 4.59 -10.91
CA LEU A 84 -5.45 4.62 -10.90
C LEU A 84 -6.02 5.99 -10.50
N LEU A 85 -5.34 6.71 -9.62
CA LEU A 85 -5.68 8.09 -9.24
C LEU A 85 -5.32 9.12 -10.31
N GLY A 86 -4.53 8.73 -11.32
CA GLY A 86 -4.04 9.63 -12.37
C GLY A 86 -2.91 10.55 -11.92
N ASN A 87 -2.16 10.15 -10.88
CA ASN A 87 -1.01 10.86 -10.32
C ASN A 87 0.32 10.22 -10.72
#